data_AF-A0A8T5S2S1-F1
#
_entry.id   AF-A0A8T5S2S1-F1
#
_cell.length_a   1.000
_cell.length_b   1.000
_cell.length_c   1.000
_cell.angle_alpha   90.00
_cell.angle_beta   90.00
_cell.angle_gamma   90.00
#
_symmetry.space_group_name_H-M   'P 1'
#
loop_
_entity.id
_entity.type
_entity.pdbx_description
1 polymer ?
#
loop_
_entity_poly.entity_id
_entity_poly.type
_entity_poly.pdbx_seq_one_letter_code
_entity_poly.pdbx_strand_id
1 'polypeptide(L)'
;MTIKLKKQVIEILKALKKKKTEQLASTLAKELNIDYIVLMAAINDLIDHDLGGFREEEINQISLNDEGRNYLENGLPENQLLKILRDSHVKEITMEELLVKSKLEKQIFYVGLSNMRKNGWIAQSKATGDNKIFLVIEEFPETDVEKFMKTFKTLPTCDYSKLSKNELLQFNLLNKRKLFTKEKKTQRYVFLTNKGKLIKMSDVSELKQISKITSEMLSSGSWKNYDIKPFDVTKPGPSLKAGKIHPLVSLINKIREVFISMGFTEIRGPIVESAFFNFDALFQPQDHPARELQDTFYLNNPKFAKLPEKDRVLAVKNTHENGGDSNS
;
A
#
# COMPACT_ATOMS: atom_id res chain seq x y z
N MET A 1 40.04 17.02 22.54
CA MET A 1 39.21 17.66 21.50
C MET A 1 37.76 17.49 21.94
N THR A 2 37.05 18.58 22.20
CA THR A 2 35.67 18.50 22.71
C THR A 2 34.69 18.23 21.58
N ILE A 3 33.91 17.17 21.68
CA ILE A 3 32.87 16.83 20.67
C ILE A 3 31.60 17.60 21.04
N LYS A 4 31.01 18.29 20.06
CA LYS A 4 29.73 19.00 20.24
C LYS A 4 28.59 18.14 19.69
N LEU A 5 27.66 17.74 20.53
CA LEU A 5 26.52 16.89 20.16
C LEU A 5 25.21 17.55 20.58
N LYS A 6 24.12 17.32 19.84
CA LYS A 6 22.79 17.78 20.26
C LYS A 6 22.41 17.12 21.60
N LYS A 7 21.60 17.80 22.42
CA LYS A 7 21.16 17.30 23.73
C LYS A 7 20.64 15.87 23.71
N GLN A 8 19.75 15.56 22.77
CA GLN A 8 19.17 14.21 22.62
C GLN A 8 20.23 13.15 22.30
N VAL A 9 21.22 13.48 21.46
CA VAL A 9 22.33 12.58 21.11
C VAL A 9 23.18 12.27 22.33
N ILE A 10 23.41 13.28 23.19
CA ILE A 10 24.13 13.11 24.46
C ILE A 10 23.36 12.17 25.40
N GLU A 11 22.04 12.30 25.50
CA GLU A 11 21.19 11.43 26.33
C GLU A 11 21.23 9.98 25.84
N ILE A 12 21.16 9.76 24.52
CA ILE A 12 21.25 8.42 23.91
C ILE A 12 22.64 7.82 24.11
N LEU A 13 23.72 8.60 23.95
CA LEU A 13 25.09 8.17 24.23
C LEU A 13 25.24 7.72 25.70
N LYS A 14 24.66 8.47 26.65
CA LYS A 14 24.64 8.08 28.07
C LYS A 14 23.87 6.78 28.30
N ALA A 15 22.72 6.62 27.66
CA ALA A 15 21.91 5.39 27.76
C ALA A 15 22.68 4.17 27.26
N LEU A 16 23.30 4.27 26.07
CA LEU A 16 24.11 3.20 25.50
C LEU A 16 25.32 2.85 26.36
N LYS A 17 25.97 3.83 26.98
CA LYS A 17 27.09 3.59 27.91
C LYS A 17 26.67 2.80 29.14
N LYS A 18 25.46 3.02 29.66
CA LYS A 18 24.93 2.26 30.80
C LYS A 18 24.70 0.80 30.45
N LYS A 19 24.22 0.52 29.22
CA LYS A 19 23.90 -0.84 28.75
C LYS A 19 25.14 -1.68 28.45
N LYS A 20 26.27 -1.07 28.06
CA LYS A 20 27.57 -1.71 27.74
C LYS A 20 27.59 -2.73 26.59
N THR A 21 26.45 -3.32 26.25
CA THR A 21 26.24 -4.24 25.13
C THR A 21 25.42 -3.58 24.03
N GLU A 22 25.44 -4.17 22.84
CA GLU A 22 24.54 -3.77 21.76
C GLU A 22 23.07 -3.94 22.18
N GLN A 23 22.20 -3.08 21.67
CA GLN A 23 20.79 -3.05 22.00
C GLN A 23 19.95 -3.07 20.73
N LEU A 24 18.82 -3.76 20.76
CA LEU A 24 17.85 -3.67 19.67
C LEU A 24 17.27 -2.24 19.64
N ALA A 25 17.38 -1.55 18.50
CA ALA A 25 17.00 -0.15 18.35
C ALA A 25 15.52 0.09 18.70
N SER A 26 14.62 -0.81 18.31
CA SER A 26 13.19 -0.70 18.62
C SER A 26 12.90 -0.81 20.12
N THR A 27 13.64 -1.67 20.84
CA THR A 27 13.53 -1.78 22.30
C THR A 27 14.08 -0.55 22.99
N LEU A 28 15.26 -0.07 22.56
CA LEU A 28 15.88 1.13 23.13
C LEU A 28 15.02 2.38 22.93
N ALA A 29 14.41 2.54 21.74
CA ALA A 29 13.49 3.65 21.47
C ALA A 29 12.29 3.66 22.44
N LYS A 30 11.69 2.48 22.68
CA LYS A 30 10.59 2.32 23.65
C LYS A 30 11.04 2.60 25.09
N GLU A 31 12.18 2.08 25.52
CA GLU A 31 12.72 2.31 26.87
C GLU A 31 13.00 3.80 27.14
N LEU A 32 13.51 4.52 26.13
CA LEU A 32 13.79 5.95 26.23
C LEU A 32 12.56 6.83 25.95
N ASN A 33 11.42 6.23 25.60
CA ASN A 33 10.20 6.92 25.20
C ASN A 33 10.43 7.98 24.10
N ILE A 34 11.20 7.60 23.06
CA ILE A 34 11.48 8.43 21.90
C ILE A 34 11.03 7.74 20.61
N ASP A 35 10.75 8.55 19.58
CA ASP A 35 10.43 8.04 18.27
C ASP A 35 11.63 7.28 17.66
N TYR A 36 11.35 6.17 16.96
CA TYR A 36 12.38 5.31 16.36
C TYR A 36 13.25 6.08 15.34
N ILE A 37 12.66 6.96 14.54
CA ILE A 37 13.36 7.77 13.55
C ILE A 37 14.30 8.74 14.25
N VAL A 38 13.85 9.33 15.38
CA VAL A 38 14.69 10.23 16.20
C VAL A 38 15.88 9.47 16.79
N LEU A 39 15.67 8.25 17.32
CA LEU A 39 16.77 7.41 17.80
C LEU A 39 17.78 7.17 16.66
N MET A 40 17.32 6.71 15.49
CA MET A 40 18.22 6.39 14.37
C MET A 40 18.96 7.62 13.84
N ALA A 41 18.32 8.80 13.81
CA ALA A 41 18.99 10.04 13.45
C ALA A 41 20.11 10.38 14.44
N ALA A 42 19.87 10.20 15.74
CA ALA A 42 20.89 10.39 16.75
C ALA A 42 22.02 9.36 16.67
N ILE A 43 21.73 8.11 16.29
CA ILE A 43 22.77 7.10 16.02
C ILE A 43 23.62 7.51 14.82
N ASN A 44 23.03 8.06 13.76
CA ASN A 44 23.80 8.62 12.64
C ASN A 44 24.68 9.80 13.07
N ASP A 45 24.16 10.71 13.90
CA ASP A 45 24.99 11.78 14.50
C ASP A 45 26.17 11.18 15.31
N LEU A 46 25.98 10.06 16.02
CA LEU A 46 27.08 9.35 16.70
C LEU A 46 28.06 8.69 15.72
N ILE A 47 27.59 8.17 14.59
CA ILE A 47 28.43 7.58 13.53
C ILE A 47 29.35 8.65 12.94
N ASP A 48 28.84 9.84 12.66
CA ASP A 48 29.61 10.97 12.11
C ASP A 48 30.81 11.38 13.00
N HIS A 49 30.70 11.10 14.30
CA HIS A 49 31.75 11.36 15.29
C HIS A 49 32.56 10.11 15.70
N ASP A 50 32.31 8.96 15.09
CA ASP A 50 32.89 7.65 15.44
C ASP A 50 32.61 7.26 16.92
N LEU A 51 31.43 7.58 17.44
CA LEU A 51 31.01 7.28 18.81
C LEU A 51 30.01 6.13 18.89
N GLY A 52 29.34 5.79 17.79
CA GLY A 52 28.32 4.75 17.76
C GLY A 52 28.17 4.17 16.37
N GLY A 53 27.37 3.12 16.27
CA GLY A 53 27.05 2.45 15.03
C GLY A 53 25.81 1.60 15.17
N PHE A 54 25.38 1.03 14.06
CA PHE A 54 24.37 -0.03 14.07
C PHE A 54 24.73 -1.12 13.07
N ARG A 55 24.28 -2.35 13.37
CA ARG A 55 24.28 -3.48 12.44
C ARG A 55 22.86 -3.87 12.13
N GLU A 56 22.65 -4.43 10.95
CA GLU A 56 21.36 -4.95 10.53
C GLU A 56 21.37 -6.48 10.59
N GLU A 57 20.24 -7.06 10.96
CA GLU A 57 20.00 -8.50 10.96
C GLU A 57 18.66 -8.75 10.29
N GLU A 58 18.68 -9.51 9.19
CA GLU A 58 17.45 -9.93 8.52
C GLU A 58 16.83 -11.08 9.29
N ILE A 59 15.56 -10.90 9.66
CA ILE A 59 14.75 -11.89 10.33
C ILE A 59 13.65 -12.32 9.39
N ASN A 60 13.54 -13.62 9.18
CA ASN A 60 12.48 -14.19 8.37
C ASN A 60 11.33 -14.60 9.29
N GLN A 61 10.39 -13.68 9.48
CA GLN A 61 9.28 -13.85 10.40
C GLN A 61 8.14 -14.61 9.71
N ILE A 62 7.58 -15.59 10.42
CA ILE A 62 6.33 -16.25 10.04
C ILE A 62 5.23 -15.88 11.03
N SER A 63 4.01 -15.76 10.51
CA SER A 63 2.77 -15.60 11.28
C SER A 63 1.65 -16.39 10.60
N LEU A 64 0.65 -16.81 11.36
CA LEU A 64 -0.52 -17.48 10.78
C LEU A 64 -1.34 -16.51 9.95
N ASN A 65 -1.78 -16.95 8.76
CA ASN A 65 -2.76 -16.21 7.97
C ASN A 65 -4.18 -16.40 8.53
N ASP A 66 -5.20 -15.86 7.87
CA ASP A 66 -6.60 -15.94 8.33
C ASP A 66 -7.07 -17.38 8.52
N GLU A 67 -6.78 -18.26 7.56
CA GLU A 67 -7.11 -19.69 7.64
C GLU A 67 -6.35 -20.38 8.79
N GLY A 68 -5.06 -20.11 8.93
CA GLY A 68 -4.24 -20.61 10.03
C GLY A 68 -4.75 -20.15 11.40
N ARG A 69 -5.20 -18.90 11.52
CA ARG A 69 -5.82 -18.39 12.75
C ARG A 69 -7.17 -19.08 13.03
N ASN A 70 -7.99 -19.28 12.02
CA ASN A 70 -9.24 -20.03 12.14
C ASN A 70 -8.99 -21.47 12.65
N TYR A 71 -7.99 -22.16 12.12
CA TYR A 71 -7.62 -23.50 12.60
C TYR A 71 -6.95 -23.49 13.99
N LEU A 72 -6.34 -22.39 14.42
CA LEU A 72 -5.78 -22.26 15.77
C LEU A 72 -6.88 -22.20 16.83
N GLU A 73 -8.02 -21.60 16.47
CA GLU A 73 -9.21 -21.48 17.31
C GLU A 73 -10.09 -22.73 17.24
N ASN A 74 -10.42 -23.17 16.03
CA ASN A 74 -11.40 -24.24 15.78
C ASN A 74 -10.79 -25.64 15.62
N GLY A 75 -9.46 -25.73 15.59
CA GLY A 75 -8.72 -26.98 15.33
C GLY A 75 -8.46 -27.19 13.83
N LEU A 76 -7.48 -28.04 13.51
CA LEU A 76 -7.22 -28.45 12.12
C LEU A 76 -8.40 -29.25 11.54
N PRO A 77 -8.59 -29.27 10.20
CA PRO A 77 -9.69 -30.00 9.58
C PRO A 77 -9.79 -31.47 10.00
N GLU A 78 -8.66 -32.17 10.08
CA GLU A 78 -8.61 -33.55 10.59
C GLU A 78 -9.09 -33.69 12.03
N ASN A 79 -8.75 -32.73 12.91
CA ASN A 79 -9.18 -32.71 14.31
C ASN A 79 -10.67 -32.38 14.43
N GLN A 80 -11.20 -31.48 13.58
CA GLN A 80 -12.62 -31.15 13.55
C GLN A 80 -13.46 -32.38 13.17
N LEU A 81 -13.05 -33.11 12.13
CA LEU A 81 -13.69 -34.36 11.72
C LEU A 81 -13.58 -35.44 12.80
N LEU A 82 -12.41 -35.57 13.42
CA LEU A 82 -12.18 -36.54 14.50
C LEU A 82 -13.05 -36.25 15.72
N LYS A 83 -13.23 -34.97 16.06
CA LYS A 83 -14.12 -34.54 17.14
C LYS A 83 -15.58 -34.95 16.89
N ILE A 84 -16.06 -34.86 15.65
CA ILE A 84 -17.43 -35.29 15.30
C ILE A 84 -17.59 -36.79 15.49
N LEU A 85 -16.61 -37.59 15.04
CA LEU A 85 -16.63 -39.05 15.24
C LEU A 85 -16.61 -39.41 16.72
N ARG A 86 -15.83 -38.69 17.52
CA ARG A 86 -15.77 -38.84 18.98
C ARG A 86 -17.11 -38.50 19.64
N ASP A 87 -17.64 -37.30 19.39
CA ASP A 87 -18.85 -36.81 20.07
C ASP A 87 -20.08 -37.66 19.72
N SER A 88 -20.13 -38.17 18.48
CA SER A 88 -21.21 -39.05 18.03
C SER A 88 -21.04 -40.52 18.46
N HIS A 89 -19.90 -40.91 19.04
CA HIS A 89 -19.57 -42.30 19.42
C HIS A 89 -19.71 -43.31 18.27
N VAL A 90 -19.46 -42.85 17.04
CA VAL A 90 -19.65 -43.64 15.82
C VAL A 90 -18.33 -44.24 15.35
N LYS A 91 -18.27 -45.57 15.24
CA LYS A 91 -17.09 -46.31 14.74
C LYS A 91 -17.05 -46.42 13.20
N GLU A 92 -18.20 -46.30 12.54
CA GLU A 92 -18.32 -46.30 11.09
C GLU A 92 -19.33 -45.27 10.59
N ILE A 93 -18.96 -44.48 9.57
CA ILE A 93 -19.85 -43.47 8.99
C ILE A 93 -19.69 -43.41 7.47
N THR A 94 -20.76 -43.08 6.75
CA THR A 94 -20.65 -42.81 5.32
C THR A 94 -19.97 -41.46 5.08
N MET A 95 -19.25 -41.35 3.96
CA MET A 95 -18.59 -40.10 3.55
C MET A 95 -19.58 -38.93 3.45
N GLU A 96 -20.79 -39.19 2.96
CA GLU A 96 -21.84 -38.18 2.77
C GLU A 96 -22.38 -37.68 4.11
N GLU A 97 -22.69 -38.60 5.03
CA GLU A 97 -23.13 -38.24 6.38
C GLU A 97 -22.07 -37.43 7.13
N LEU A 98 -20.79 -37.83 7.03
CA LEU A 98 -19.71 -37.10 7.70
C LEU A 98 -19.53 -35.70 7.11
N LEU A 99 -19.65 -35.55 5.78
CA LEU A 99 -19.61 -34.24 5.12
C LEU A 99 -20.73 -33.34 5.64
N VAL A 100 -21.97 -33.83 5.66
CA VAL A 100 -23.14 -33.08 6.15
C VAL A 100 -22.99 -32.69 7.62
N LYS A 101 -22.57 -33.63 8.48
CA LYS A 101 -22.36 -33.37 9.92
C LYS A 101 -21.22 -32.38 10.18
N SER A 102 -20.19 -32.39 9.34
CA SER A 102 -19.03 -31.50 9.50
C SER A 102 -19.32 -30.04 9.22
N LYS A 103 -20.31 -29.75 8.37
CA LYS A 103 -20.58 -28.39 7.85
C LYS A 103 -19.34 -27.71 7.24
N LEU A 104 -18.32 -28.50 6.89
CA LEU A 104 -17.12 -28.01 6.24
C LEU A 104 -17.37 -27.86 4.74
N GLU A 105 -16.67 -26.90 4.13
CA GLU A 105 -16.59 -26.85 2.68
C GLU A 105 -15.99 -28.15 2.15
N LYS A 106 -16.50 -28.62 1.01
CA LYS A 106 -16.12 -29.90 0.40
C LYS A 106 -14.60 -30.04 0.22
N GLN A 107 -13.91 -28.96 -0.13
CA GLN A 107 -12.45 -28.96 -0.28
C GLN A 107 -11.73 -29.21 1.06
N ILE A 108 -12.08 -28.45 2.10
CA ILE A 108 -11.51 -28.56 3.45
C ILE A 108 -11.80 -29.94 4.05
N PHE A 109 -13.00 -30.46 3.81
CA PHE A 109 -13.41 -31.79 4.23
C PHE A 109 -12.48 -32.89 3.69
N TYR A 110 -12.21 -32.89 2.39
CA TYR A 110 -11.30 -33.88 1.79
C TYR A 110 -9.84 -33.70 2.24
N VAL A 111 -9.41 -32.46 2.53
CA VAL A 111 -8.09 -32.21 3.13
C VAL A 111 -8.00 -32.86 4.51
N GLY A 112 -9.00 -32.64 5.37
CA GLY A 112 -9.09 -33.27 6.68
C GLY A 112 -9.06 -34.79 6.60
N LEU A 113 -9.90 -35.40 5.75
CA LEU A 113 -9.91 -36.85 5.53
C LEU A 113 -8.59 -37.39 5.00
N SER A 114 -7.92 -36.67 4.11
CA SER A 114 -6.60 -37.08 3.64
C SER A 114 -5.56 -37.09 4.76
N ASN A 115 -5.63 -36.15 5.70
CA ASN A 115 -4.71 -36.10 6.83
C ASN A 115 -5.06 -37.15 7.89
N MET A 116 -6.35 -37.39 8.16
CA MET A 116 -6.78 -38.49 9.04
C MET A 116 -6.26 -39.84 8.54
N ARG A 117 -6.31 -40.10 7.22
CA ARG A 117 -5.72 -41.31 6.61
C ARG A 117 -4.20 -41.37 6.78
N LYS A 118 -3.49 -40.26 6.52
CA LYS A 118 -2.03 -40.20 6.68
C LYS A 118 -1.58 -40.42 8.13
N ASN A 119 -2.39 -39.97 9.09
CA ASN A 119 -2.15 -40.18 10.50
C ASN A 119 -2.58 -41.59 10.98
N GLY A 120 -3.16 -42.41 10.10
CA GLY A 120 -3.63 -43.76 10.43
C GLY A 120 -4.90 -43.79 11.29
N TRP A 121 -5.62 -42.68 11.40
CA TRP A 121 -6.80 -42.57 12.26
C TRP A 121 -8.03 -43.26 11.69
N ILE A 122 -8.11 -43.37 10.35
CA ILE A 122 -9.26 -43.93 9.65
C ILE A 122 -8.84 -44.89 8.53
N ALA A 123 -9.71 -45.87 8.26
CA ALA A 123 -9.67 -46.73 7.09
C ALA A 123 -10.91 -46.48 6.20
N GLN A 124 -10.81 -46.73 4.89
CA GLN A 124 -11.91 -46.58 3.94
C GLN A 124 -12.20 -47.91 3.23
N SER A 125 -13.47 -48.25 3.06
CA SER A 125 -13.90 -49.40 2.24
C SER A 125 -14.91 -48.98 1.19
N LYS A 126 -14.78 -49.56 -0.01
CA LYS A 126 -15.70 -49.39 -1.15
C LYS A 126 -16.50 -50.67 -1.46
N ALA A 127 -16.41 -51.68 -0.60
CA ALA A 127 -16.97 -53.00 -0.88
C ALA A 127 -18.51 -53.05 -0.93
N THR A 128 -19.20 -52.07 -0.34
CA THR A 128 -20.66 -52.05 -0.16
C THR A 128 -21.40 -51.09 -1.09
N GLY A 129 -20.74 -50.52 -2.11
CA GLY A 129 -21.31 -49.47 -2.98
C GLY A 129 -21.26 -48.07 -2.37
N ASP A 130 -21.42 -47.97 -1.05
CA ASP A 130 -21.25 -46.74 -0.28
C ASP A 130 -19.80 -46.61 0.23
N ASN A 131 -19.23 -45.41 0.09
CA ASN A 131 -17.87 -45.12 0.52
C ASN A 131 -17.85 -44.92 2.05
N LYS A 132 -17.58 -45.99 2.80
CA LYS A 132 -17.59 -46.00 4.28
C LYS A 132 -16.23 -45.65 4.87
N ILE A 133 -16.23 -44.89 5.97
CA ILE A 133 -15.06 -44.56 6.80
C ILE A 133 -15.16 -45.31 8.12
N PHE A 134 -14.09 -45.98 8.53
CA PHE A 134 -13.95 -46.68 9.81
C PHE A 134 -12.91 -45.98 10.68
N LEU A 135 -13.23 -45.75 11.95
CA LEU A 135 -12.26 -45.25 12.92
C LEU A 135 -11.37 -46.41 13.38
N VAL A 136 -10.05 -46.23 13.29
CA VAL A 136 -9.04 -47.27 13.58
C VAL A 136 -8.38 -47.07 14.95
N ILE A 137 -8.45 -45.85 15.49
CA ILE A 137 -7.82 -45.48 16.76
C ILE A 137 -8.82 -45.49 17.92
N GLU A 138 -8.35 -45.89 19.10
CA GLU A 138 -9.11 -45.86 20.36
C GLU A 138 -8.83 -44.60 21.17
N GLU A 139 -7.60 -44.09 21.12
CA GLU A 139 -7.17 -42.84 21.72
C GLU A 139 -6.89 -41.79 20.65
N PHE A 140 -7.18 -40.52 20.95
CA PHE A 140 -7.04 -39.41 20.02
C PHE A 140 -5.79 -38.57 20.38
N PRO A 141 -4.59 -38.94 19.87
CA PRO A 141 -3.37 -38.26 20.25
C PRO A 141 -3.30 -36.86 19.63
N GLU A 142 -2.85 -35.91 20.43
CA GLU A 142 -2.45 -34.61 19.93
C GLU A 142 -1.19 -34.75 19.07
N THR A 143 -1.28 -34.31 17.82
CA THR A 143 -0.15 -34.40 16.87
C THR A 143 0.91 -33.35 17.16
N ASP A 144 2.17 -33.62 16.77
CA ASP A 144 3.24 -32.62 16.87
C ASP A 144 2.96 -31.38 16.01
N VAL A 145 2.23 -31.54 14.90
CA VAL A 145 1.73 -30.44 14.07
C VAL A 145 0.80 -29.52 14.87
N GLU A 146 -0.12 -30.11 15.63
CA GLU A 146 -1.07 -29.38 16.47
C GLU A 146 -0.36 -28.69 17.64
N LYS A 147 0.57 -29.38 18.31
CA LYS A 147 1.40 -28.79 19.37
C LYS A 147 2.18 -27.59 18.87
N PHE A 148 2.84 -27.73 17.71
CA PHE A 148 3.57 -26.62 17.08
C PHE A 148 2.63 -25.46 16.73
N MET A 149 1.47 -25.73 16.14
CA MET A 149 0.50 -24.70 15.80
C MET A 149 0.01 -23.93 17.03
N LYS A 150 -0.23 -24.62 18.16
CA LYS A 150 -0.65 -24.00 19.43
C LYS A 150 0.38 -23.03 20.01
N THR A 151 1.66 -23.15 19.68
CA THR A 151 2.69 -22.16 20.11
C THR A 151 2.39 -20.74 19.62
N PHE A 152 1.68 -20.60 18.49
CA PHE A 152 1.28 -19.31 17.95
C PHE A 152 0.17 -18.61 18.76
N LYS A 153 -0.42 -19.27 19.78
CA LYS A 153 -1.30 -18.61 20.75
C LYS A 153 -0.54 -17.69 21.69
N THR A 154 0.66 -18.09 22.10
CA THR A 154 1.50 -17.32 23.04
C THR A 154 2.52 -16.45 22.31
N LEU A 155 3.03 -16.93 21.17
CA LEU A 155 3.99 -16.23 20.32
C LEU A 155 3.40 -16.08 18.91
N PRO A 156 2.62 -15.01 18.64
CA PRO A 156 1.91 -14.82 17.36
C PRO A 156 2.81 -14.82 16.13
N THR A 157 4.11 -14.61 16.34
CA THR A 157 5.11 -14.59 15.29
C THR A 157 6.39 -15.25 15.77
N CYS A 158 7.09 -15.93 14.88
CA CYS A 158 8.42 -16.46 15.18
C CYS A 158 9.38 -16.29 14.00
N ASP A 159 10.69 -16.26 14.30
CA ASP A 159 11.75 -16.29 13.31
C ASP A 159 11.95 -17.74 12.87
N TYR A 160 11.57 -18.07 11.63
CA TYR A 160 11.63 -19.46 11.20
C TYR A 160 13.07 -19.96 11.01
N SER A 161 14.05 -19.05 10.91
CA SER A 161 15.48 -19.41 10.83
C SER A 161 16.02 -19.95 12.17
N LYS A 162 15.30 -19.74 13.28
CA LYS A 162 15.69 -20.19 14.63
C LYS A 162 14.92 -21.42 15.12
N LEU A 163 14.06 -22.01 14.27
CA LEU A 163 13.31 -23.21 14.61
C LEU A 163 14.23 -24.42 14.77
N SER A 164 13.96 -25.25 15.77
CA SER A 164 14.60 -26.56 15.92
C SER A 164 14.27 -27.49 14.75
N LYS A 165 15.04 -28.57 14.58
CA LYS A 165 14.82 -29.54 13.49
C LYS A 165 13.40 -30.12 13.49
N ASN A 166 12.82 -30.39 14.67
CA ASN A 166 11.46 -30.90 14.79
C ASN A 166 10.43 -29.83 14.40
N GLU A 167 10.56 -28.61 14.92
CA GLU A 167 9.65 -27.51 14.59
C GLU A 167 9.67 -27.16 13.10
N LEU A 168 10.84 -27.23 12.47
CA LEU A 168 10.98 -27.00 11.03
C LEU A 168 10.20 -28.05 10.21
N LEU A 169 10.17 -29.31 10.66
CA LEU A 169 9.35 -30.36 10.03
C LEU A 169 7.86 -29.99 10.11
N GLN A 170 7.38 -29.62 11.29
CA GLN A 170 5.97 -29.27 11.51
C GLN A 170 5.58 -28.01 10.74
N PHE A 171 6.44 -26.99 10.76
CA PHE A 171 6.30 -25.79 9.95
C PHE A 171 6.19 -26.13 8.46
N ASN A 172 7.05 -26.99 7.92
CA ASN A 172 7.01 -27.36 6.51
C ASN A 172 5.71 -28.07 6.13
N LEU A 173 5.15 -28.92 7.00
CA LEU A 173 3.86 -29.58 6.77
C LEU A 173 2.71 -28.57 6.70
N LEU A 174 2.67 -27.62 7.63
CA LEU A 174 1.65 -26.56 7.67
C LEU A 174 1.86 -25.51 6.57
N ASN A 175 3.10 -25.20 6.21
CA ASN A 175 3.41 -24.24 5.14
C ASN A 175 3.05 -24.79 3.76
N LYS A 176 3.13 -26.12 3.54
CA LYS A 176 2.56 -26.76 2.33
C LYS A 176 1.04 -26.55 2.21
N ARG A 177 0.36 -26.41 3.35
CA ARG A 177 -1.07 -26.07 3.43
C ARG A 177 -1.34 -24.56 3.31
N LYS A 178 -0.30 -23.74 3.07
CA LYS A 178 -0.38 -22.28 2.94
C LYS A 178 -0.96 -21.56 4.16
N LEU A 179 -0.72 -22.06 5.36
CA LEU A 179 -1.27 -21.50 6.60
C LEU A 179 -0.43 -20.37 7.23
N PHE A 180 0.68 -20.01 6.59
CA PHE A 180 1.59 -18.99 7.09
C PHE A 180 1.80 -17.86 6.08
N THR A 181 1.85 -16.64 6.61
CA THR A 181 2.40 -15.46 5.94
C THR A 181 3.87 -15.34 6.32
N LYS A 182 4.73 -15.08 5.33
CA LYS A 182 6.17 -14.86 5.50
C LYS A 182 6.49 -13.40 5.29
N GLU A 183 7.15 -12.78 6.25
CA GLU A 183 7.61 -11.41 6.18
C GLU A 183 9.12 -11.36 6.44
N LYS A 184 9.84 -10.63 5.60
CA LYS A 184 11.23 -10.27 5.91
C LYS A 184 11.20 -8.99 6.74
N LYS A 185 11.80 -9.02 7.92
CA LYS A 185 11.98 -7.83 8.76
C LYS A 185 13.44 -7.59 9.04
N THR A 186 13.87 -6.35 8.89
CA THR A 186 15.22 -5.93 9.26
C THR A 186 15.20 -5.43 10.70
N GLN A 187 15.94 -6.09 11.58
CA GLN A 187 16.21 -5.60 12.92
C GLN A 187 17.53 -4.85 12.94
N ARG A 188 17.58 -3.73 13.66
CA ARG A 188 18.80 -2.92 13.82
C ARG A 188 19.29 -3.01 15.26
N TYR A 189 20.55 -3.38 15.44
CA TYR A 189 21.23 -3.39 16.73
C TYR A 189 22.19 -2.22 16.80
N VAL A 190 21.98 -1.34 17.77
CA VAL A 190 22.79 -0.14 17.98
C VAL A 190 23.87 -0.43 19.02
N PHE A 191 25.07 0.10 18.81
CA PHE A 191 26.22 -0.14 19.68
C PHE A 191 27.14 1.09 19.77
N LEU A 192 28.01 1.08 20.76
CA LEU A 192 29.10 2.05 20.88
C LEU A 192 30.38 1.50 20.27
N THR A 193 31.08 2.34 19.51
CA THR A 193 32.45 2.07 19.06
C THR A 193 33.42 2.09 20.25
N ASN A 194 34.68 1.70 20.04
CA ASN A 194 35.70 1.77 21.09
C ASN A 194 35.90 3.21 21.58
N LYS A 195 35.92 4.19 20.68
CA LYS A 195 35.99 5.61 21.02
C LYS A 195 34.74 6.07 21.78
N GLY A 196 33.54 5.63 21.35
CA GLY A 196 32.29 5.88 22.07
C GLY A 196 32.25 5.32 23.49
N LYS A 197 32.86 4.16 23.73
CA LYS A 197 32.99 3.55 25.06
C LYS A 197 33.97 4.34 25.95
N LEU A 198 35.10 4.79 25.39
CA LEU A 198 36.21 5.42 26.12
C LEU A 198 36.05 6.93 26.37
N ILE A 199 35.29 7.64 25.53
CA ILE A 199 35.12 9.10 25.68
C ILE A 199 34.57 9.46 27.06
N LYS A 200 35.08 10.50 27.72
CA LYS A 200 34.48 10.97 28.99
C LYS A 200 33.33 11.92 28.68
N MET A 201 32.28 11.93 29.51
CA MET A 201 31.17 12.86 29.30
C MET A 201 31.58 14.33 29.50
N SER A 202 32.71 14.59 30.17
CA SER A 202 33.35 15.91 30.25
C SER A 202 33.85 16.41 28.89
N ASP A 203 34.16 15.51 27.97
CA ASP A 203 34.72 15.83 26.66
C ASP A 203 33.62 15.99 25.59
N VAL A 204 32.35 15.87 26.01
CA VAL A 204 31.17 16.04 25.18
C VAL A 204 30.40 17.26 25.67
N SER A 205 30.23 18.24 24.80
CA SER A 205 29.49 19.47 25.07
C SER A 205 28.22 19.55 24.23
N GLU A 206 27.21 20.26 24.72
CA GLU A 206 25.96 20.46 24.00
C GLU A 206 26.15 21.41 22.82
N LEU A 207 25.77 20.96 21.62
CA LEU A 207 25.68 21.78 20.43
C LEU A 207 24.40 22.62 20.50
N LYS A 208 24.55 23.89 20.90
CA LYS A 208 23.48 24.89 20.86
C LYS A 208 23.41 25.51 19.47
N GLN A 209 22.72 24.85 18.54
CA GLN A 209 22.56 25.35 17.16
C GLN A 209 21.16 25.93 16.92
N ILE A 210 21.08 27.06 16.22
CA ILE A 210 19.81 27.69 15.79
C ILE A 210 19.72 27.74 14.26
N SER A 211 18.49 27.61 13.73
CA SER A 211 18.21 27.72 12.29
C SER A 211 17.81 29.14 11.86
N LYS A 212 17.21 29.91 12.77
CA LYS A 212 16.73 31.27 12.52
C LYS A 212 17.03 32.15 13.72
N ILE A 213 17.50 33.36 13.45
CA ILE A 213 17.65 34.41 14.44
C ILE A 213 16.30 35.14 14.57
N THR A 214 15.83 35.31 15.80
CA THR A 214 14.60 36.08 16.11
C THR A 214 14.93 37.50 16.57
N SER A 215 13.94 38.38 16.56
CA SER A 215 14.07 39.78 16.99
C SER A 215 14.50 39.91 18.45
N GLU A 216 14.02 39.03 19.33
CA GLU A 216 14.37 38.99 20.75
C GLU A 216 15.83 38.55 20.94
N MET A 217 16.31 37.61 20.12
CA MET A 217 17.70 37.16 20.17
C MET A 217 18.66 38.27 19.75
N LEU A 218 18.30 39.04 18.72
CA LEU A 218 19.06 40.22 18.28
C LEU A 218 19.13 41.27 19.40
N SER A 219 17.98 41.56 20.01
CA SER A 219 17.86 42.58 21.06
C SER A 219 18.64 42.20 22.33
N SER A 220 18.62 40.92 22.73
CA SER A 220 19.32 40.41 23.91
C SER A 220 20.81 40.08 23.67
N GLY A 221 21.26 40.03 22.42
CA GLY A 221 22.60 39.55 22.06
C GLY A 221 22.83 38.05 22.27
N SER A 222 21.79 37.30 22.66
CA SER A 222 21.88 35.87 22.98
C SER A 222 22.27 34.99 21.79
N TRP A 223 22.03 35.47 20.55
CA TRP A 223 22.42 34.76 19.31
C TRP A 223 23.91 34.44 19.22
N LYS A 224 24.78 35.23 19.88
CA LYS A 224 26.23 34.98 19.92
C LYS A 224 26.62 33.69 20.66
N ASN A 225 25.74 33.19 21.52
CA ASN A 225 25.96 31.96 22.29
C ASN A 225 25.53 30.69 21.54
N TYR A 226 24.97 30.84 20.35
CA TYR A 226 24.50 29.75 19.51
C TYR A 226 25.32 29.66 18.22
N ASP A 227 25.51 28.45 17.73
CA ASP A 227 26.01 28.22 16.39
C ASP A 227 24.88 28.40 15.38
N ILE A 228 25.11 29.13 14.29
CA ILE A 228 24.07 29.39 13.29
C ILE A 228 24.22 28.33 12.21
N LYS A 229 23.17 27.52 12.00
CA LYS A 229 23.18 26.50 10.96
C LYS A 229 23.38 27.16 9.58
N PRO A 230 24.39 26.74 8.79
CA PRO A 230 24.60 27.28 7.45
C PRO A 230 23.35 27.12 6.57
N PHE A 231 23.03 28.16 5.81
CA PHE A 231 21.93 28.11 4.84
C PHE A 231 22.40 27.44 3.55
N ASP A 232 21.70 26.39 3.15
CA ASP A 232 22.00 25.62 1.94
C ASP A 232 21.38 26.30 0.71
N VAL A 233 22.21 27.03 -0.04
CA VAL A 233 21.81 27.78 -1.24
C VAL A 233 21.53 26.89 -2.45
N THR A 234 21.82 25.58 -2.39
CA THR A 234 21.59 24.64 -3.50
C THR A 234 20.16 24.12 -3.53
N LYS A 235 19.44 24.23 -2.41
CA LYS A 235 18.07 23.73 -2.31
C LYS A 235 17.08 24.69 -2.95
N PRO A 236 16.02 24.16 -3.60
CA PRO A 236 14.96 24.99 -4.12
C PRO A 236 14.31 25.78 -2.99
N GLY A 237 14.09 27.07 -3.24
CA GLY A 237 13.36 27.94 -2.33
C GLY A 237 11.91 27.50 -2.14
N PRO A 238 11.20 28.12 -1.18
CA PRO A 238 9.79 27.84 -0.97
C PRO A 238 8.98 28.11 -2.25
N SER A 239 8.07 27.19 -2.57
CA SER A 239 7.17 27.34 -3.71
C SER A 239 6.17 28.45 -3.47
N LEU A 240 6.15 29.46 -4.36
CA LEU A 240 5.17 30.52 -4.35
C LEU A 240 3.88 30.02 -5.01
N LYS A 241 2.78 30.02 -4.26
CA LYS A 241 1.45 29.67 -4.77
C LYS A 241 0.80 30.89 -5.43
N ALA A 242 1.16 31.16 -6.68
CA ALA A 242 0.52 32.18 -7.51
C ALA A 242 -0.67 31.62 -8.30
N GLY A 243 -1.63 32.48 -8.67
CA GLY A 243 -2.71 32.14 -9.60
C GLY A 243 -2.16 31.76 -10.97
N LYS A 244 -2.75 30.76 -11.61
CA LYS A 244 -2.32 30.24 -12.93
C LYS A 244 -3.46 30.31 -13.93
N ILE A 245 -3.15 30.69 -15.17
CA ILE A 245 -4.08 30.62 -16.31
C ILE A 245 -4.15 29.16 -16.78
N HIS A 246 -5.34 28.69 -17.17
CA HIS A 246 -5.50 27.36 -17.74
C HIS A 246 -4.67 27.23 -19.04
N PRO A 247 -3.88 26.16 -19.24
CA PRO A 247 -2.99 26.03 -20.41
C PRO A 247 -3.71 26.20 -21.76
N LEU A 248 -4.92 25.65 -21.89
CA LEU A 248 -5.73 25.81 -23.12
C LEU A 248 -6.09 27.27 -23.40
N VAL A 249 -6.42 28.06 -22.37
CA VAL A 249 -6.74 29.49 -22.53
C VAL A 249 -5.49 30.26 -22.94
N SER A 250 -4.32 29.92 -22.38
CA SER A 250 -3.04 30.49 -22.79
C SER A 250 -2.76 30.21 -24.27
N LEU A 251 -3.04 29.01 -24.76
CA LEU A 251 -2.86 28.64 -26.16
C LEU A 251 -3.86 29.37 -27.07
N ILE A 252 -5.14 29.41 -26.70
CA ILE A 252 -6.18 30.15 -27.45
C ILE A 252 -5.79 31.62 -27.59
N ASN A 253 -5.32 32.25 -26.51
CA ASN A 253 -4.88 33.65 -26.54
C ASN A 253 -3.68 33.85 -27.47
N LYS A 254 -2.71 32.93 -27.46
CA LYS A 254 -1.57 32.98 -28.37
C LYS A 254 -2.00 32.86 -29.85
N ILE A 255 -2.93 31.96 -30.16
CA ILE A 255 -3.46 31.82 -31.53
C ILE A 255 -4.23 33.08 -31.93
N ARG A 256 -5.06 33.62 -31.04
CA ARG A 256 -5.79 34.89 -31.27
C ARG A 256 -4.83 36.04 -31.59
N GLU A 257 -3.75 36.17 -30.82
CA GLU A 257 -2.73 37.20 -31.04
C GLU A 257 -2.10 37.10 -32.43
N VAL A 258 -1.79 35.89 -32.90
CA VAL A 258 -1.25 35.66 -34.25
C VAL A 258 -2.24 36.14 -35.32
N PHE A 259 -3.51 35.73 -35.27
CA PHE A 259 -4.50 36.16 -36.27
C PHE A 259 -4.74 37.67 -36.26
N ILE A 260 -4.82 38.28 -35.07
CA ILE A 260 -4.97 39.74 -34.94
C ILE A 260 -3.76 40.47 -35.54
N SER A 261 -2.54 39.95 -35.31
CA SER A 261 -1.32 40.53 -35.88
C SER A 261 -1.26 40.47 -37.42
N MET A 262 -1.99 39.51 -38.03
CA MET A 262 -2.14 39.39 -39.47
C MET A 262 -3.27 40.28 -40.04
N GLY A 263 -3.97 41.04 -39.19
CA GLY A 263 -5.08 41.92 -39.60
C GLY A 263 -6.44 41.24 -39.67
N PHE A 264 -6.58 40.01 -39.15
CA PHE A 264 -7.89 39.34 -39.07
C PHE A 264 -8.73 39.94 -37.93
N THR A 265 -10.06 39.93 -38.11
CA THR A 265 -11.02 40.33 -37.08
C THR A 265 -11.64 39.09 -36.43
N GLU A 266 -11.72 39.08 -35.10
CA GLU A 266 -12.34 37.98 -34.35
C GLU A 266 -13.87 38.03 -34.49
N ILE A 267 -14.46 36.93 -34.97
CA ILE A 267 -15.90 36.72 -35.04
C ILE A 267 -16.30 35.72 -33.94
N ARG A 268 -17.41 36.00 -33.24
CA ARG A 268 -17.96 35.10 -32.21
C ARG A 268 -19.35 34.64 -32.61
N GLY A 269 -19.57 33.33 -32.55
CA GLY A 269 -20.86 32.70 -32.78
C GLY A 269 -21.51 32.16 -31.50
N PRO A 270 -22.79 31.79 -31.56
CA PRO A 270 -23.45 31.08 -30.47
C PRO A 270 -22.90 29.65 -30.32
N ILE A 271 -23.12 29.02 -29.16
CA ILE A 271 -22.78 27.60 -28.94
C ILE A 271 -23.77 26.68 -29.68
N VAL A 272 -25.01 27.13 -29.83
CA VAL A 272 -26.07 26.44 -30.55
C VAL A 272 -26.28 27.13 -31.88
N GLU A 273 -26.14 26.39 -32.97
CA GLU A 273 -26.32 26.90 -34.33
C GLU A 273 -27.44 26.15 -35.05
N SER A 274 -28.13 26.84 -35.97
CA SER A 274 -29.14 26.20 -36.81
C SER A 274 -28.49 25.23 -37.81
N ALA A 275 -29.18 24.13 -38.13
CA ALA A 275 -28.71 23.20 -39.17
C ALA A 275 -28.51 23.89 -40.53
N PHE A 276 -29.25 24.97 -40.79
CA PHE A 276 -29.07 25.81 -41.96
C PHE A 276 -27.67 26.45 -42.00
N PHE A 277 -27.25 27.16 -40.95
CA PHE A 277 -25.93 27.81 -40.94
C PHE A 277 -24.78 26.82 -40.78
N ASN A 278 -24.98 25.74 -40.02
CA ASN A 278 -23.92 24.76 -39.77
C ASN A 278 -23.67 23.81 -40.96
N PHE A 279 -24.66 23.61 -41.84
CA PHE A 279 -24.56 22.66 -42.96
C PHE A 279 -25.02 23.26 -44.30
N ASP A 280 -26.30 23.63 -44.41
CA ASP A 280 -26.91 23.97 -45.71
C ASP A 280 -26.22 25.19 -46.37
N ALA A 281 -25.93 26.23 -45.57
CA ALA A 281 -25.26 27.45 -46.02
C ALA A 281 -23.78 27.23 -46.42
N LEU A 282 -23.16 26.15 -45.95
CA LEU A 282 -21.81 25.73 -46.33
C LEU A 282 -21.80 24.77 -47.51
N PHE A 283 -22.95 24.61 -48.18
CA PHE A 283 -23.16 23.71 -49.31
C PHE A 283 -22.91 22.23 -48.98
N GLN A 284 -23.15 21.83 -47.72
CA GLN A 284 -23.08 20.42 -47.31
C GLN A 284 -24.43 19.72 -47.55
N PRO A 285 -24.48 18.57 -48.26
CA PRO A 285 -25.72 17.85 -48.56
C PRO A 285 -26.53 17.44 -47.31
N GLN A 286 -27.84 17.26 -47.48
CA GLN A 286 -28.74 16.89 -46.38
C GLN A 286 -28.61 15.44 -45.94
N ASP A 287 -28.20 14.56 -46.85
CA ASP A 287 -27.91 13.14 -46.63
C ASP A 287 -26.45 12.89 -46.18
N HIS A 288 -25.67 13.94 -45.93
CA HIS A 288 -24.29 13.81 -45.52
C HIS A 288 -24.18 13.15 -44.13
N PRO A 289 -23.33 12.10 -43.95
CA PRO A 289 -23.27 11.31 -42.72
C PRO A 289 -22.96 12.15 -41.46
N ALA A 290 -22.16 13.20 -41.58
CA ALA A 290 -21.88 14.12 -40.47
C ALA A 290 -23.14 14.81 -39.87
N ARG A 291 -24.29 14.77 -40.54
CA ARG A 291 -25.57 15.29 -40.04
C ARG A 291 -26.37 14.26 -39.24
N GLU A 292 -25.90 13.03 -39.12
CA GLU A 292 -26.58 12.00 -38.35
C GLU A 292 -26.42 12.20 -36.84
N LEU A 293 -27.28 11.54 -36.05
CA LEU A 293 -27.37 11.73 -34.59
C LEU A 293 -26.12 11.28 -33.84
N GLN A 294 -25.32 10.36 -34.41
CA GLN A 294 -24.07 9.91 -33.79
C GLN A 294 -22.95 10.94 -33.90
N ASP A 295 -22.98 11.80 -34.92
CA ASP A 295 -21.90 12.75 -35.22
C ASP A 295 -22.24 14.18 -34.78
N THR A 296 -23.53 14.54 -34.78
CA THR A 296 -24.00 15.88 -34.42
C THR A 296 -25.03 15.83 -33.29
N PHE A 297 -24.79 16.63 -32.24
CA PHE A 297 -25.76 16.82 -31.16
C PHE A 297 -26.91 17.73 -31.60
N TYR A 298 -28.08 17.14 -31.86
CA TYR A 298 -29.31 17.90 -32.09
C TYR A 298 -30.04 18.20 -30.78
N LEU A 299 -30.64 19.39 -30.72
CA LEU A 299 -31.40 19.80 -29.55
C LEU A 299 -32.83 19.27 -29.58
N ASN A 300 -33.28 18.78 -28.42
CA ASN A 300 -34.69 18.46 -28.21
C ASN A 300 -35.53 19.73 -27.95
N ASN A 301 -34.95 20.73 -27.29
CA ASN A 301 -35.59 22.02 -27.03
C ASN A 301 -34.56 23.17 -27.00
N PRO A 302 -34.66 24.18 -27.88
CA PRO A 302 -35.62 24.30 -28.99
C PRO A 302 -35.30 23.31 -30.13
N LYS A 303 -36.33 22.67 -30.68
CA LYS A 303 -36.18 21.76 -31.83
C LYS A 303 -36.00 22.48 -33.17
N PHE A 304 -36.51 23.70 -33.28
CA PHE A 304 -36.48 24.50 -34.50
C PHE A 304 -35.83 25.86 -34.23
N ALA A 305 -35.08 26.35 -35.22
CA ALA A 305 -34.46 27.66 -35.19
C ALA A 305 -35.16 28.61 -36.16
N LYS A 306 -35.05 29.93 -35.90
CA LYS A 306 -35.50 30.94 -36.84
C LYS A 306 -34.50 31.02 -38.00
N LEU A 307 -34.99 30.80 -39.22
CA LEU A 307 -34.19 30.90 -40.43
C LEU A 307 -33.88 32.37 -40.78
N PRO A 308 -32.79 32.62 -41.54
CA PRO A 308 -32.51 33.96 -42.07
C PRO A 308 -33.57 34.39 -43.10
N GLU A 309 -33.35 35.57 -43.70
CA GLU A 309 -34.20 36.13 -44.75
C GLU A 309 -34.55 35.09 -45.83
N LYS A 310 -35.85 35.04 -46.18
CA LYS A 310 -36.42 34.02 -47.05
C LYS A 310 -35.69 33.90 -48.39
N ASP A 311 -35.25 35.02 -48.95
CA ASP A 311 -34.56 35.07 -50.23
C ASP A 311 -33.21 34.31 -50.17
N ARG A 312 -32.49 34.41 -49.04
CA ARG A 312 -31.23 33.67 -48.84
C ARG A 312 -31.47 32.17 -48.71
N VAL A 313 -32.52 31.78 -47.99
CA VAL A 313 -32.89 30.37 -47.82
C VAL A 313 -33.29 29.76 -49.17
N LEU A 314 -34.08 30.48 -49.97
CA LEU A 314 -34.48 30.05 -51.31
C LEU A 314 -33.29 29.96 -52.26
N ALA A 315 -32.34 30.90 -52.19
CA ALA A 315 -31.12 30.83 -52.98
C ALA A 315 -30.31 29.57 -52.66
N VAL A 316 -30.04 29.30 -51.38
CA VAL A 316 -29.33 28.08 -50.95
C VAL A 316 -30.07 26.82 -51.41
N LYS A 317 -31.39 26.76 -51.20
CA LYS A 317 -32.22 25.64 -51.66
C LYS A 317 -32.08 25.41 -53.18
N ASN A 318 -32.20 26.46 -53.97
CA ASN A 318 -32.13 26.35 -55.43
C ASN A 318 -30.75 25.86 -55.89
N THR A 319 -29.67 26.31 -55.26
CA THR A 319 -28.31 25.83 -55.55
C THR A 319 -28.15 24.35 -55.21
N HIS A 320 -28.67 23.89 -54.07
CA HIS A 320 -28.61 22.47 -53.68
C HIS A 320 -29.43 21.55 -54.60
N GLU A 321 -30.62 21.98 -55.01
CA GLU A 321 -31.53 21.11 -55.80
C GLU A 321 -31.24 21.16 -57.31
N ASN A 322 -30.81 22.30 -57.83
CA ASN A 322 -30.75 22.54 -59.27
C ASN A 322 -29.41 23.14 -59.74
N GLY A 323 -28.38 23.20 -58.88
CA GLY A 323 -27.08 23.81 -59.18
C GLY A 323 -27.08 25.35 -59.22
N GLY A 324 -28.26 25.98 -59.24
CA GLY A 324 -28.43 27.43 -59.32
C GLY A 324 -27.80 28.03 -60.58
N ASP A 325 -27.49 29.33 -60.54
CA ASP A 325 -26.84 30.04 -61.64
C ASP A 325 -25.30 29.93 -61.60
N SER A 326 -24.74 29.13 -60.68
CA SER A 326 -23.30 29.02 -60.42
C SER A 326 -22.57 27.97 -61.27
N ASN A 327 -23.26 27.30 -62.20
CA ASN A 327 -22.73 26.19 -63.01
C ASN A 327 -22.10 25.05 -62.18
N SER A 328 -22.61 24.82 -60.97
CA SER A 328 -22.11 23.85 -60.00
C SER A 328 -22.97 22.59 -59.91
#